data_AF-A0A110A0K0-F1
#
_entry.id   AF-A0A110A0K0-F1
#
_cell.length_a   1.000
_cell.length_b   1.000
_cell.length_c   1.000
_cell.angle_alpha   90.00
_cell.angle_beta   90.00
_cell.angle_gamma   90.00
#
_symmetry.space_group_name_H-M   'P 1'
#
loop_
_entity.id
_entity.type
_entity.pdbx_description
1 polymer ?
#
loop_
_entity_poly.entity_id
_entity_poly.type
_entity_poly.pdbx_seq_one_letter_code
_entity_poly.pdbx_strand_id
1 'polypeptide(L)'
;HSLVLVDELGAGTDPQEGAALAIAILDAIGAKGTQAVATTHYPELKAYGFNRPDTINASMEFDEETLKPTYRLLVGIPGRSNALDIAQRLGIPQAIVDQARSLTDTDSQDLNAMIADLVTKRKQVEDEQLHLKTQVADSEKLHRQLKSEFNAYQQRKDQLIEDAKVQANTIVEQSKTKADAIISDLRKKQLASGTATV
;
A
#
# COMPACT_ATOMS: atom_id res chain seq x y z
N HIS A 1 -5.26 -14.25 -35.42
CA HIS A 1 -4.68 -13.28 -34.47
C HIS A 1 -3.18 -13.27 -34.63
N SER A 2 -2.58 -12.09 -34.70
CA SER A 2 -1.14 -11.89 -34.83
C SER A 2 -0.68 -10.86 -33.80
N LEU A 3 0.56 -10.99 -33.33
CA LEU A 3 1.24 -10.00 -32.50
C LEU A 3 2.41 -9.45 -33.32
N VAL A 4 2.47 -8.12 -33.47
CA VAL A 4 3.55 -7.45 -34.20
C VAL A 4 4.51 -6.83 -33.19
N LEU A 5 5.78 -7.21 -33.26
CA LEU A 5 6.85 -6.62 -32.46
C LEU A 5 7.71 -5.79 -33.39
N VAL A 6 7.87 -4.51 -33.08
CA VAL A 6 8.67 -3.59 -33.87
C VAL A 6 9.74 -2.99 -32.98
N ASP A 7 10.99 -3.07 -33.43
CA ASP A 7 12.10 -2.46 -32.73
C ASP A 7 12.55 -1.22 -33.50
N GLU A 8 12.55 -0.07 -32.82
CA GLU A 8 12.97 1.23 -33.34
C GLU A 8 12.39 1.57 -34.73
N LEU A 9 11.06 1.59 -34.82
CA LEU A 9 10.38 1.87 -36.09
C LEU A 9 10.71 3.26 -36.63
N GLY A 10 11.08 3.33 -37.91
CA GLY A 10 11.43 4.58 -38.58
C GLY A 10 12.87 5.03 -38.36
N ALA A 11 13.72 4.22 -37.69
CA ALA A 11 15.14 4.52 -37.53
C ALA A 11 15.88 4.57 -38.89
N GLY A 12 16.84 5.50 -39.01
CA GLY A 12 17.74 5.60 -40.17
C GLY A 12 17.37 6.67 -41.21
N THR A 13 16.36 7.49 -40.95
CA THR A 13 16.00 8.67 -41.76
C THR A 13 15.93 9.94 -40.91
N ASP A 14 15.51 11.05 -41.51
CA ASP A 14 15.18 12.27 -40.78
C ASP A 14 14.23 11.97 -39.59
N PRO A 15 14.52 12.44 -38.37
CA PRO A 15 13.71 12.11 -37.19
C PRO A 15 12.22 12.44 -37.34
N GLN A 16 11.87 13.56 -37.97
CA GLN A 16 10.47 13.96 -38.12
C GLN A 16 9.74 13.06 -39.13
N GLU A 17 10.38 12.76 -40.26
CA GLU A 17 9.84 11.84 -41.25
C GLU A 17 9.71 10.42 -40.69
N GLY A 18 10.74 9.96 -39.97
CA GLY A 18 10.78 8.65 -39.33
C GLY A 18 9.66 8.47 -38.30
N ALA A 19 9.45 9.46 -37.44
CA ALA A 19 8.38 9.47 -36.45
C ALA A 19 6.99 9.48 -37.12
N ALA A 20 6.78 10.31 -38.14
CA ALA A 20 5.52 10.37 -38.88
C ALA A 20 5.19 9.04 -39.57
N LEU A 21 6.19 8.42 -40.20
CA LEU A 21 6.04 7.11 -40.83
C LEU A 21 5.73 6.02 -39.79
N ALA A 22 6.41 6.04 -38.65
CA ALA A 22 6.17 5.09 -37.57
C ALA A 22 4.73 5.19 -37.04
N ILE A 23 4.24 6.41 -36.81
CA ILE A 23 2.85 6.66 -36.39
C ILE A 23 1.87 6.11 -37.44
N ALA A 24 2.07 6.40 -38.72
CA ALA A 24 1.19 5.93 -39.78
C ALA A 24 1.14 4.39 -39.89
N ILE A 25 2.28 3.72 -39.70
CA ILE A 25 2.37 2.26 -39.68
C ILE A 25 1.63 1.69 -38.46
N LEU A 26 1.82 2.28 -37.27
CA LEU A 26 1.15 1.82 -36.04
C LEU A 26 -0.37 2.01 -36.14
N ASP A 27 -0.85 3.14 -36.64
CA ASP A 27 -2.27 3.38 -36.91
C ASP A 27 -2.82 2.34 -37.90
N ALA A 28 -2.07 2.00 -38.96
CA ALA A 28 -2.47 1.00 -39.94
C ALA A 28 -2.51 -0.44 -39.36
N ILE A 29 -1.64 -0.77 -38.42
CA ILE A 29 -1.67 -2.06 -37.70
C ILE A 29 -2.89 -2.10 -36.76
N GLY A 30 -3.10 -1.04 -35.99
CA GLY A 30 -4.23 -0.90 -35.06
C GLY A 30 -5.58 -0.97 -35.76
N ALA A 31 -5.72 -0.32 -36.92
CA ALA A 31 -6.95 -0.35 -37.74
C ALA A 31 -7.33 -1.76 -38.23
N LYS A 32 -6.37 -2.69 -38.30
CA LYS A 32 -6.62 -4.11 -38.63
C LYS A 32 -7.01 -4.95 -37.41
N GLY A 33 -7.17 -4.35 -36.23
CA GLY A 33 -7.46 -5.04 -34.97
C GLY A 33 -6.30 -5.93 -34.49
N THR A 34 -5.06 -5.60 -34.89
CA THR A 34 -3.85 -6.38 -34.56
C THR A 34 -3.13 -5.71 -33.40
N GLN A 35 -2.63 -6.51 -32.45
CA GLN A 35 -1.84 -6.01 -31.33
C GLN A 35 -0.41 -5.75 -31.79
N ALA A 36 0.13 -4.60 -31.36
CA ALA A 36 1.51 -4.21 -31.63
C ALA A 36 2.23 -3.79 -30.36
N VAL A 37 3.51 -4.11 -30.28
CA VAL A 37 4.46 -3.53 -29.31
C VAL A 37 5.58 -2.91 -30.12
N ALA A 38 5.85 -1.64 -29.89
CA ALA A 38 6.91 -0.91 -30.57
C ALA A 38 7.84 -0.25 -29.56
N THR A 39 9.14 -0.36 -29.79
CA THR A 39 10.15 0.46 -29.10
C THR A 39 10.48 1.67 -29.96
N THR A 40 10.84 2.78 -29.32
CA THR A 40 11.20 4.01 -30.01
C THR A 40 11.99 4.94 -29.10
N HIS A 41 12.84 5.76 -29.70
CA HIS A 41 13.47 6.90 -29.04
C HIS A 41 12.83 8.25 -29.45
N TYR A 42 11.83 8.24 -30.35
CA TYR A 42 11.18 9.45 -30.84
C TYR A 42 10.23 10.06 -29.79
N PRO A 43 10.43 11.32 -29.38
CA PRO A 43 9.52 12.02 -28.47
C PRO A 43 8.07 12.08 -28.98
N GLU A 44 7.87 12.20 -30.29
CA GLU A 44 6.57 12.29 -30.94
C GLU A 44 5.70 11.06 -30.67
N LEU A 45 6.32 9.88 -30.59
CA LEU A 45 5.60 8.63 -30.27
C LEU A 45 5.19 8.56 -28.79
N LYS A 46 5.83 9.32 -27.89
CA LYS A 46 5.36 9.46 -26.50
C LYS A 46 4.01 10.20 -26.48
N ALA A 47 3.86 11.24 -27.31
CA ALA A 47 2.59 11.95 -27.44
C ALA A 47 1.51 11.09 -28.14
N TYR A 48 1.91 10.30 -29.15
CA TYR A 48 1.02 9.34 -29.80
C TYR A 48 0.33 8.40 -28.81
N GLY A 49 1.11 7.80 -27.89
CA GLY A 49 0.56 6.88 -26.89
C GLY A 49 -0.33 7.52 -25.82
N PHE A 50 -0.38 8.85 -25.74
CA PHE A 50 -1.33 9.58 -24.90
C PHE A 50 -2.61 9.99 -25.66
N ASN A 51 -2.46 10.38 -26.93
CA ASN A 51 -3.55 10.93 -27.74
C ASN A 51 -4.44 9.88 -28.42
N ARG A 52 -4.04 8.60 -28.42
CA ARG A 52 -4.78 7.50 -29.04
C ARG A 52 -5.43 6.59 -27.99
N PRO A 53 -6.76 6.45 -27.97
CA PRO A 53 -7.48 5.66 -26.96
C PRO A 53 -7.02 4.19 -26.82
N ASP A 54 -6.66 3.56 -27.94
CA ASP A 54 -6.27 2.15 -28.00
C ASP A 54 -4.75 1.93 -27.91
N THR A 55 -4.01 2.96 -27.48
CA THR A 55 -2.56 2.89 -27.28
C THR A 55 -2.23 3.23 -25.84
N ILE A 56 -1.21 2.57 -25.30
CA ILE A 56 -0.70 2.85 -23.97
C ILE A 56 0.81 3.01 -24.04
N ASN A 57 1.32 4.09 -23.43
CA ASN A 57 2.75 4.27 -23.26
C ASN A 57 3.29 3.26 -22.25
N ALA A 58 4.54 2.83 -22.46
CA ALA A 58 5.29 2.10 -21.45
C ALA A 58 6.77 2.45 -21.55
N SER A 59 7.48 2.33 -20.43
CA SER A 59 8.92 2.60 -20.37
C SER A 59 9.62 1.64 -19.43
N MET A 60 10.89 1.34 -19.72
CA MET A 60 11.74 0.68 -18.74
C MET A 60 12.19 1.68 -17.69
N GLU A 61 12.03 1.32 -16.42
CA GLU A 61 12.55 2.12 -15.32
C GLU A 61 14.09 2.12 -15.33
N PHE A 62 14.61 3.30 -15.01
CA PHE A 62 16.02 3.59 -14.92
C PHE A 62 16.30 4.25 -13.57
N ASP A 63 17.28 3.73 -12.86
CA ASP A 63 17.71 4.29 -11.58
C ASP A 63 18.68 5.45 -11.84
N GLU A 64 18.24 6.67 -11.53
CA GLU A 64 19.03 7.90 -11.72
C GLU A 64 20.25 7.99 -10.78
N GLU A 65 20.22 7.32 -9.62
CA GLU A 65 21.36 7.34 -8.68
C GLU A 65 22.48 6.39 -9.15
N THR A 66 22.11 5.17 -9.55
CA THR A 66 23.09 4.17 -9.98
C THR A 66 23.38 4.19 -11.48
N LEU A 67 22.57 4.90 -12.27
CA LEU A 67 22.55 4.89 -13.74
C LEU A 67 22.43 3.49 -14.34
N LYS A 68 21.65 2.63 -13.68
CA LYS A 68 21.42 1.26 -14.14
C LYS A 68 19.96 1.06 -14.52
N PRO A 69 19.68 0.26 -15.57
CA PRO A 69 18.33 -0.20 -15.81
C PRO A 69 17.90 -1.09 -14.65
N THR A 70 16.69 -0.88 -14.13
CA THR A 70 16.10 -1.81 -13.16
C THR A 70 15.39 -2.97 -13.86
N TYR A 71 15.25 -2.89 -15.19
CA TYR A 71 14.51 -3.81 -16.05
C TYR A 71 13.02 -3.95 -15.65
N ARG A 72 12.48 -2.97 -14.92
CA ARG A 72 11.07 -2.91 -14.54
C ARG A 72 10.28 -2.14 -15.60
N LEU A 73 9.25 -2.77 -16.17
CA LEU A 73 8.38 -2.11 -17.14
C LEU A 73 7.31 -1.28 -16.42
N LEU A 74 7.31 0.02 -16.68
CA LEU A 74 6.31 0.97 -16.20
C LEU A 74 5.25 1.20 -17.29
N VAL A 75 4.13 0.51 -17.17
CA VAL A 75 2.99 0.69 -18.06
C VAL A 75 2.23 1.97 -17.69
N GLY A 76 1.78 2.70 -18.71
CA GLY A 76 1.08 3.98 -18.62
C GLY A 76 1.98 5.21 -18.53
N ILE A 77 3.31 5.03 -18.45
CA ILE A 77 4.26 6.13 -18.30
C ILE A 77 5.23 6.12 -19.48
N PRO A 78 5.35 7.23 -20.22
CA PRO A 78 6.39 7.36 -21.23
C PRO A 78 7.76 7.54 -20.57
N GLY A 79 8.82 7.05 -21.20
CA GLY A 79 10.17 7.12 -20.63
C GLY A 79 10.75 8.53 -20.68
N ARG A 80 11.52 8.92 -19.66
CA ARG A 80 12.34 10.14 -19.67
C ARG A 80 13.59 9.95 -20.55
N SER A 81 14.01 10.99 -21.25
CA SER A 81 15.28 11.00 -21.97
C SER A 81 16.45 11.27 -21.02
N ASN A 82 17.35 10.30 -20.84
CA ASN A 82 18.46 10.36 -19.86
C ASN A 82 19.85 10.65 -20.48
N ALA A 83 19.93 10.91 -21.78
CA ALA A 83 21.21 10.95 -22.51
C ALA A 83 22.21 11.98 -21.93
N LEU A 84 21.74 13.18 -21.59
CA LEU A 84 22.59 14.25 -21.03
C LEU A 84 23.03 13.96 -19.59
N ASP A 85 22.15 13.36 -18.78
CA ASP A 85 22.46 12.95 -17.41
C ASP A 85 23.54 11.84 -17.40
N ILE A 86 23.43 10.89 -18.33
CA ILE A 86 24.41 9.82 -18.53
C ILE A 86 25.74 10.40 -19.01
N ALA A 87 25.73 11.30 -19.99
CA ALA A 87 26.95 11.93 -20.53
C ALA A 87 27.74 12.67 -19.44
N GLN A 88 27.05 13.43 -18.59
CA GLN A 88 27.65 14.12 -17.44
C GLN A 88 28.40 13.15 -16.51
N ARG A 89 27.77 12.03 -16.16
CA ARG A 89 28.36 11.04 -15.25
C ARG A 89 29.50 10.24 -15.88
N LEU A 90 29.47 10.06 -17.21
CA LEU A 90 30.57 9.45 -17.98
C LEU A 90 31.79 10.39 -18.12
N GLY A 91 31.73 11.60 -17.56
CA GLY A 91 32.88 12.50 -17.45
C GLY A 91 32.82 13.70 -18.39
N ILE A 92 31.71 13.92 -19.11
CA ILE A 92 31.54 15.16 -19.87
C ILE A 92 31.39 16.34 -18.90
N PRO A 93 32.20 17.40 -19.03
CA PRO A 93 32.15 18.56 -18.15
C PRO A 93 30.76 19.20 -18.09
N GLN A 94 30.36 19.63 -16.89
CA GLN A 94 29.05 20.25 -16.62
C GLN A 94 28.72 21.36 -17.61
N ALA A 95 29.68 22.26 -17.89
CA ALA A 95 29.48 23.38 -18.79
C ALA A 95 29.07 22.95 -20.22
N ILE A 96 29.58 21.82 -20.71
CA ILE A 96 29.21 21.27 -22.02
C ILE A 96 27.78 20.70 -21.97
N VAL A 97 27.44 20.00 -20.89
CA VAL A 97 26.11 19.43 -20.69
C VAL A 97 25.06 20.54 -20.57
N ASP A 98 25.36 21.60 -19.83
CA ASP A 98 24.47 22.75 -19.68
C ASP A 98 24.27 23.48 -21.01
N GLN A 99 25.33 23.63 -21.80
CA GLN A 99 25.23 24.16 -23.16
C GLN A 99 24.42 23.24 -24.06
N ALA A 100 24.58 21.91 -23.97
CA ALA A 100 23.77 20.97 -24.74
C ALA A 100 22.29 21.05 -24.35
N ARG A 101 21.97 21.22 -23.06
CA ARG A 101 20.59 21.46 -22.60
C ARG A 101 20.03 22.75 -23.19
N SER A 102 20.77 23.85 -23.22
CA SER A 102 20.23 25.11 -23.79
C SER A 102 19.97 25.05 -25.29
N LEU A 103 20.56 24.08 -26.00
CA LEU A 103 20.32 23.83 -27.43
C LEU A 103 19.14 22.88 -27.71
N THR A 104 18.60 22.22 -26.68
CA THR A 104 17.41 21.36 -26.84
C THR A 104 16.12 22.18 -26.78
N ASP A 105 15.11 21.74 -27.53
CA ASP A 105 13.80 22.39 -27.60
C ASP A 105 13.14 22.49 -26.21
N THR A 106 12.61 23.67 -25.89
CA THR A 106 12.01 23.97 -24.58
C THR A 106 10.80 23.08 -24.31
N ASP A 107 9.97 22.82 -25.33
CA ASP A 107 8.79 21.95 -25.21
C ASP A 107 9.19 20.50 -24.86
N SER A 108 10.31 20.04 -25.42
CA SER A 108 10.87 18.73 -25.10
C SER A 108 11.44 18.67 -23.67
N GLN A 109 11.96 19.76 -23.14
CA GLN A 109 12.43 19.82 -21.75
C GLN A 109 11.27 19.79 -20.76
N ASP A 110 10.23 20.57 -20.99
CA ASP A 110 9.05 20.63 -20.14
C ASP A 110 8.33 19.28 -20.07
N LEU A 111 8.19 18.60 -21.21
CA LEU A 111 7.63 17.24 -21.25
C LEU A 111 8.47 16.26 -20.43
N ASN A 112 9.80 16.30 -20.55
CA ASN A 112 10.68 15.42 -19.76
C ASN A 112 10.60 15.72 -18.26
N ALA A 113 10.50 16.98 -17.86
CA ALA A 113 10.34 17.37 -16.46
C ALA A 113 8.99 16.89 -15.88
N MET A 114 7.91 17.01 -16.66
CA MET A 114 6.59 16.49 -16.27
C MET A 114 6.58 14.97 -16.11
N ILE A 115 7.27 14.25 -17.01
CA ILE A 115 7.43 12.79 -16.92
C ILE A 115 8.23 12.42 -15.66
N ALA A 116 9.29 13.14 -15.34
CA ALA A 116 10.09 12.91 -14.14
C ALA A 116 9.22 13.04 -12.87
N ASP A 117 8.44 14.12 -12.76
CA ASP A 117 7.52 14.34 -11.64
C ASP A 117 6.47 13.22 -11.53
N LEU A 118 5.92 12.75 -12.65
CA LEU A 118 4.98 11.62 -12.69
C LEU A 118 5.61 10.32 -12.16
N VAL A 119 6.85 10.02 -12.57
CA VAL A 119 7.59 8.84 -12.09
C VAL A 119 7.84 8.94 -10.59
N THR A 120 8.30 10.09 -10.10
CA THR A 120 8.55 10.32 -8.67
C THR A 120 7.27 10.18 -7.85
N LYS A 121 6.18 10.81 -8.26
CA LYS A 121 4.88 10.70 -7.57
C LYS A 121 4.36 9.27 -7.54
N ARG A 122 4.49 8.53 -8.64
CA ARG A 122 4.10 7.11 -8.66
C ARG A 122 4.92 6.29 -7.67
N LYS A 123 6.24 6.48 -7.64
CA LYS A 123 7.12 5.79 -6.69
C LYS A 123 6.71 6.08 -5.25
N GLN A 124 6.42 7.35 -4.92
CA GLN A 124 5.92 7.74 -3.60
C GLN A 124 4.61 7.03 -3.24
N VAL A 125 3.65 6.97 -4.17
CA VAL A 125 2.38 6.26 -3.96
C VAL A 125 2.60 4.75 -3.78
N GLU A 126 3.48 4.12 -4.56
CA GLU A 126 3.81 2.70 -4.42
C GLU A 126 4.44 2.40 -3.05
N ASP A 127 5.37 3.25 -2.60
CA ASP A 127 6.03 3.13 -1.30
C ASP A 127 5.04 3.34 -0.15
N GLU A 128 4.16 4.34 -0.26
CA GLU A 128 3.12 4.62 0.73
C GLU A 128 2.10 3.49 0.81
N GLN A 129 1.68 2.91 -0.33
CA GLN A 129 0.79 1.75 -0.34
C GLN A 129 1.41 0.54 0.36
N LEU A 130 2.69 0.29 0.16
CA LEU A 130 3.41 -0.78 0.85
C LEU A 130 3.45 -0.53 2.37
N HIS A 131 3.71 0.72 2.77
CA HIS A 131 3.72 1.11 4.18
C HIS A 131 2.34 0.93 4.82
N LEU A 132 1.29 1.44 4.18
CA LEU A 132 -0.09 1.32 4.64
C LEU A 132 -0.53 -0.14 4.76
N LYS A 133 -0.17 -0.99 3.80
CA LYS A 133 -0.46 -2.44 3.87
C LYS A 133 0.13 -3.08 5.11
N THR A 134 1.33 -2.68 5.49
CA THR A 134 2.00 -3.18 6.70
C THR A 134 1.28 -2.69 7.96
N GLN A 135 0.96 -1.39 8.03
CA GLN A 135 0.22 -0.82 9.17
C GLN A 135 -1.17 -1.46 9.35
N VAL A 136 -1.89 -1.73 8.26
CA VAL A 136 -3.19 -2.41 8.32
C VAL A 136 -3.04 -3.81 8.89
N ALA A 137 -2.05 -4.58 8.43
CA ALA A 137 -1.79 -5.92 8.95
C ALA A 137 -1.46 -5.93 10.46
N ASP A 138 -0.65 -4.96 10.91
CA ASP A 138 -0.31 -4.81 12.33
C ASP A 138 -1.51 -4.39 13.16
N SER A 139 -2.33 -3.46 12.67
CA SER A 139 -3.55 -3.02 13.33
C SER A 139 -4.57 -4.16 13.47
N GLU A 140 -4.76 -4.98 12.43
CA GLU A 140 -5.61 -6.16 12.47
C GLU A 140 -5.10 -7.22 13.47
N LYS A 141 -3.78 -7.40 13.55
CA LYS A 141 -3.17 -8.31 14.54
C LYS A 141 -3.41 -7.81 15.96
N LEU A 142 -3.16 -6.53 16.21
CA LEU A 142 -3.37 -5.89 17.51
C LEU A 142 -4.86 -5.95 17.90
N HIS A 143 -5.77 -5.65 16.98
CA HIS A 143 -7.21 -5.75 17.20
C HIS A 143 -7.63 -7.16 17.61
N ARG A 144 -7.12 -8.19 16.93
CA ARG A 144 -7.38 -9.61 17.29
C ARG A 144 -6.88 -9.95 18.69
N GLN A 145 -5.68 -9.49 19.05
CA GLN A 145 -5.11 -9.70 20.39
C GLN A 145 -5.96 -9.02 21.46
N LEU A 146 -6.26 -7.73 21.30
CA LEU A 146 -7.11 -6.99 22.25
C LEU A 146 -8.49 -7.62 22.40
N LYS A 147 -9.10 -8.09 21.30
CA LYS A 147 -10.39 -8.77 21.36
C LYS A 147 -10.32 -10.07 22.16
N SER A 148 -9.26 -10.84 21.98
CA SER A 148 -9.03 -12.08 22.75
C SER A 148 -8.83 -11.79 24.24
N GLU A 149 -7.94 -10.85 24.57
CA GLU A 149 -7.66 -10.43 25.96
C GLU A 149 -8.91 -9.84 26.63
N PHE A 150 -9.69 -9.03 25.90
CA PHE A 150 -10.93 -8.47 26.39
C PHE A 150 -11.96 -9.56 26.71
N ASN A 151 -12.12 -10.55 25.83
CA ASN A 151 -13.03 -11.67 26.09
C ASN A 151 -12.59 -12.49 27.31
N ALA A 152 -11.28 -12.76 27.44
CA ALA A 152 -10.73 -13.45 28.60
C ALA A 152 -10.94 -12.64 29.91
N TYR A 153 -10.75 -11.32 29.85
CA TYR A 153 -11.01 -10.42 30.96
C TYR A 153 -12.49 -10.44 31.37
N GLN A 154 -13.43 -10.36 30.41
CA GLN A 154 -14.87 -10.41 30.71
C GLN A 154 -15.24 -11.74 31.38
N GLN A 155 -14.75 -12.86 30.85
CA GLN A 155 -15.02 -14.18 31.42
C GLN A 155 -14.49 -14.29 32.86
N ARG A 156 -13.28 -13.77 33.11
CA ARG A 156 -12.69 -13.78 34.46
C ARG A 156 -13.44 -12.88 35.43
N LYS A 157 -13.91 -11.73 34.97
CA LYS A 157 -14.74 -10.80 35.74
C LYS A 157 -16.07 -11.45 36.13
N ASP A 158 -16.74 -12.11 35.18
CA ASP A 158 -18.01 -12.78 35.43
C ASP A 158 -17.85 -13.97 36.41
N GLN A 159 -16.75 -14.74 36.28
CA GLN A 159 -16.41 -15.80 37.22
C GLN A 159 -16.21 -15.27 38.65
N LEU A 160 -15.46 -14.18 38.81
CA LEU A 160 -15.23 -13.56 40.12
C LEU A 160 -16.52 -13.07 40.77
N ILE A 161 -17.44 -12.51 39.97
CA ILE A 161 -18.75 -12.07 40.47
C ILE A 161 -19.57 -13.27 40.94
N GLU A 162 -19.56 -14.38 40.19
CA GLU A 162 -20.30 -15.58 40.57
C GLU A 162 -19.71 -16.24 41.82
N ASP A 163 -18.40 -16.37 41.90
CA ASP A 163 -17.70 -16.90 43.08
C ASP A 163 -18.00 -16.04 44.33
N ALA A 164 -18.01 -14.70 44.18
CA ALA A 164 -18.35 -13.80 45.26
C ALA A 164 -19.81 -13.95 45.73
N LYS A 165 -20.76 -14.16 44.82
CA LYS A 165 -22.16 -14.44 45.17
C LYS A 165 -22.30 -15.75 45.94
N VAL A 166 -21.63 -16.81 45.50
CA VAL A 166 -21.64 -18.12 46.19
C VAL A 166 -21.07 -18.00 47.60
N GLN A 167 -19.95 -17.30 47.76
CA GLN A 167 -19.36 -17.04 49.08
C GLN A 167 -20.29 -16.23 49.98
N ALA A 168 -20.90 -15.16 49.46
CA ALA A 168 -21.85 -14.34 50.21
C ALA A 168 -23.05 -15.15 50.69
N ASN A 169 -23.65 -15.97 49.82
CA ASN A 169 -24.77 -16.84 50.17
C ASN A 169 -24.38 -17.86 51.25
N THR A 170 -23.18 -18.44 51.15
CA THR A 170 -22.66 -19.37 52.15
C THR A 170 -22.50 -18.70 53.52
N ILE A 171 -21.97 -17.48 53.55
CA ILE A 171 -21.80 -16.70 54.79
C ILE A 171 -23.16 -16.37 55.40
N VAL A 172 -24.15 -15.96 54.58
CA VAL A 172 -25.51 -15.68 55.05
C VAL A 172 -26.14 -16.93 55.65
N GLU A 173 -26.02 -18.07 54.98
CA GLU A 173 -26.60 -19.33 55.45
C GLU A 173 -25.97 -19.79 56.77
N GLN A 174 -24.63 -19.74 56.87
CA GLN A 174 -23.91 -20.04 58.11
C GLN A 174 -24.29 -19.09 59.26
N SER A 175 -24.47 -17.81 58.95
CA SER A 175 -24.87 -16.81 59.95
C SER A 175 -26.29 -17.08 60.45
N LYS A 176 -27.20 -17.48 59.55
CA LYS A 176 -28.57 -17.88 59.89
C LYS A 176 -28.59 -19.13 60.77
N THR A 177 -27.81 -20.16 60.42
CA THR A 177 -27.72 -21.38 61.25
C THR A 177 -27.18 -21.09 62.65
N LYS A 178 -26.14 -20.22 62.74
CA LYS A 178 -25.60 -19.78 64.04
C LYS A 178 -26.64 -18.99 64.84
N ALA A 179 -27.38 -18.09 64.20
CA ALA A 179 -28.44 -17.33 64.87
C ALA A 179 -29.55 -18.25 65.40
N ASP A 180 -30.00 -19.21 64.59
CA ASP A 180 -31.01 -20.19 65.00
C ASP A 180 -30.53 -21.06 66.18
N ALA A 181 -29.25 -21.46 66.17
CA ALA A 181 -28.64 -22.20 67.27
C ALA A 181 -28.60 -21.38 68.57
N ILE A 182 -28.23 -20.09 68.49
CA ILE A 182 -28.22 -19.18 69.65
C ILE A 182 -29.64 -18.98 70.20
N ILE A 183 -30.64 -18.77 69.33
CA ILE A 183 -32.05 -18.61 69.73
C ILE A 183 -32.55 -19.89 70.42
N SER A 184 -32.20 -21.07 69.89
CA SER A 184 -32.54 -22.36 70.47
C SER A 184 -31.93 -22.55 71.87
N ASP A 185 -30.65 -22.20 72.04
CA ASP A 185 -29.95 -22.28 73.32
C ASP A 185 -30.54 -21.32 74.37
N LEU A 186 -30.88 -20.08 73.96
CA LEU A 186 -31.57 -19.10 74.81
C LEU A 186 -32.94 -19.61 75.27
N ARG A 187 -33.73 -20.19 74.36
CA ARG A 187 -35.02 -20.81 74.72
C ARG A 187 -34.86 -21.94 75.73
N LYS A 188 -33.88 -22.83 75.52
CA LYS A 188 -33.60 -23.92 76.48
C LYS A 188 -33.19 -23.40 77.86
N LYS A 189 -32.37 -22.35 77.91
CA LYS A 189 -31.96 -21.71 79.18
C LYS A 189 -33.11 -20.99 79.88
N GLN A 190 -34.01 -20.33 79.14
CA GLN A 190 -35.23 -19.74 79.71
C GLN A 190 -36.18 -20.80 80.29
N LEU A 191 -36.37 -21.93 79.59
CA LEU A 191 -37.16 -23.06 80.09
C LEU A 191 -36.56 -23.68 81.34
N ALA A 192 -35.22 -23.83 81.40
CA ALA A 192 -34.53 -24.34 82.58
C ALA A 192 -34.57 -23.37 83.79
N SER A 193 -34.59 -22.05 83.54
CA SER A 193 -34.70 -21.03 84.59
C SER A 193 -36.13 -20.82 85.09
N GLY A 194 -37.15 -21.14 84.27
CA GLY A 194 -38.56 -21.07 84.66
C GLY A 194 -39.03 -22.23 85.56
N THR A 195 -38.27 -23.33 85.61
CA THR A 195 -38.50 -24.46 86.54
C THR A 195 -37.85 -24.27 87.91
N ALA A 196 -37.16 -23.15 88.16
CA ALA A 196 -36.50 -22.88 89.45
C ALA A 196 -37.34 -21.97 90.38
N THR A 197 -38.61 -21.69 90.08
CA THR A 197 -39.49 -20.90 90.96
C THR A 197 -40.96 -21.28 90.77
N VAL A 198 -41.33 -22.48 91.23
CA VAL A 198 -42.58 -22.78 91.99
C VAL A 198 -42.28 -24.02 92.84
#